data_AF-D0NPB7-F1
#
_entry.id   AF-D0NPB7-F1
#
_cell.length_a   1.000
_cell.length_b   1.000
_cell.length_c   1.000
_cell.angle_alpha   90.00
_cell.angle_beta   90.00
_cell.angle_gamma   90.00
#
_symmetry.space_group_name_H-M   'P 1'
#
loop_
_entity.id
_entity.type
_entity.pdbx_description
1 polymer ?
#
loop_
_entity_poly.entity_id
_entity_poly.type
_entity_poly.pdbx_seq_one_letter_code
_entity_poly.pdbx_strand_id
1 'polypeptide(L)'
;MARGVRIGSKLDVLKNLRSLLRVTRARGSQESIRECKFSQQILAQYRSRQHENDRAKMRAFRAEASDYLMLLQGVEEQRYLWALDAGVEKKLTGQEIVNASARRVGLEVPEMYAEKQAVRERKKTAKNLADKRAKEAAAGQ
;
A
#
# COMPACT_ATOMS: atom_id res chain seq x y z
N MET A 1 39.50 -13.93 -5.83
CA MET A 1 39.29 -12.51 -6.23
C MET A 1 38.20 -11.91 -5.36
N ALA A 2 38.57 -11.11 -4.36
CA ALA A 2 37.62 -10.44 -3.49
C ALA A 2 36.95 -9.30 -4.26
N ARG A 3 35.71 -9.51 -4.72
CA ARG A 3 34.89 -8.43 -5.29
C ARG A 3 34.83 -7.31 -4.25
N GLY A 4 35.34 -6.13 -4.60
CA GLY A 4 35.23 -4.93 -3.78
C GLY A 4 33.77 -4.57 -3.59
N VAL A 5 33.14 -5.14 -2.55
CA VAL A 5 31.78 -4.79 -2.14
C VAL A 5 31.83 -3.35 -1.68
N ARG A 6 31.37 -2.45 -2.55
CA ARG A 6 31.10 -1.05 -2.22
C ARG A 6 30.28 -1.08 -0.94
N ILE A 7 30.88 -0.62 0.17
CA ILE A 7 30.15 -0.43 1.41
C ILE A 7 29.01 0.53 1.04
N GLY A 8 27.78 0.01 1.00
CA GLY A 8 26.60 0.75 0.53
C GLY A 8 26.55 2.15 1.12
N SER A 9 26.05 3.10 0.35
CA SER A 9 26.02 4.49 0.79
C SER A 9 25.04 4.65 1.97
N LYS A 10 25.20 5.71 2.76
CA LYS A 10 24.21 6.08 3.81
C LYS A 10 22.79 6.16 3.24
N LEU A 11 22.66 6.52 1.96
CA LEU A 11 21.41 6.56 1.23
C LEU A 11 20.73 5.19 1.16
N ASP A 12 21.47 4.11 0.96
CA ASP A 12 20.93 2.75 0.84
C ASP A 12 20.39 2.25 2.18
N VAL A 13 21.09 2.57 3.27
CA VAL A 13 20.62 2.31 4.64
C VAL A 13 19.30 3.02 4.91
N LEU A 14 19.19 4.29 4.51
CA LEU A 14 17.96 5.06 4.68
C LEU A 14 16.83 4.57 3.78
N LYS A 15 17.12 4.11 2.56
CA LYS A 15 16.14 3.49 1.67
C LYS A 15 15.55 2.23 2.32
N ASN A 16 16.40 1.33 2.80
CA ASN A 16 15.95 0.11 3.46
C ASN A 16 15.12 0.42 4.72
N LEU A 17 15.57 1.36 5.56
CA LEU A 17 14.80 1.81 6.73
C LEU A 17 13.42 2.35 6.33
N ARG A 18 13.32 3.20 5.31
CA ARG A 18 12.02 3.72 4.84
C ARG A 18 11.11 2.61 4.34
N SER A 19 11.64 1.65 3.57
CA SER A 19 10.87 0.53 3.06
C SER A 19 10.35 -0.35 4.19
N LEU A 20 11.20 -0.69 5.17
CA LEU A 20 10.82 -1.45 6.37
C LEU A 20 9.68 -0.75 7.12
N LEU A 21 9.81 0.55 7.39
CA LEU A 21 8.78 1.31 8.11
C LEU A 21 7.45 1.39 7.36
N ARG A 22 7.47 1.43 6.01
CA ARG A 22 6.25 1.42 5.21
C ARG A 22 5.51 0.10 5.31
N VAL A 23 6.24 -1.01 5.14
CA VAL A 23 5.70 -2.37 5.22
C VAL A 23 5.14 -2.65 6.62
N THR A 24 5.88 -2.31 7.67
CA THR A 24 5.36 -2.50 9.04
C THR A 24 4.16 -1.63 9.35
N ARG A 25 4.06 -0.44 8.77
CA ARG A 25 2.88 0.43 8.92
C ARG A 25 1.67 -0.14 8.18
N ALA A 26 1.83 -0.65 6.96
CA ALA A 26 0.75 -1.29 6.21
C ALA A 26 0.17 -2.51 6.96
N ARG A 27 1.00 -3.20 7.76
CA ARG A 27 0.58 -4.29 8.65
C ARG A 27 -0.03 -3.84 9.98
N GLY A 28 0.37 -2.68 10.49
CA GLY A 28 -0.11 -2.17 11.78
C GLY A 28 -1.55 -1.69 11.68
N SER A 29 -2.36 -1.96 12.70
CA SER A 29 -3.69 -1.35 12.86
C SER A 29 -3.63 0.11 13.35
N GLN A 30 -2.43 0.61 13.62
CA GLN A 30 -2.20 1.90 14.25
C GLN A 30 -1.89 2.96 13.19
N GLU A 31 -2.54 4.12 13.30
CA GLU A 31 -2.40 5.21 12.32
C GLU A 31 -1.03 5.88 12.37
N SER A 32 -0.39 5.93 13.55
CA SER A 32 0.88 6.63 13.74
C SER A 32 2.09 5.70 13.87
N ILE A 33 3.24 6.13 13.34
CA ILE A 33 4.53 5.43 13.49
C ILE A 33 4.95 5.37 14.97
N ARG A 34 4.52 6.36 15.78
CA ARG A 34 4.84 6.46 17.20
C ARG A 34 4.18 5.37 18.03
N GLU A 35 2.96 4.99 17.67
CA GLU A 35 2.21 3.92 18.34
C GLU A 35 2.57 2.52 17.85
N CYS A 36 3.08 2.42 16.60
CA CYS A 36 3.50 1.16 16.00
C CYS A 36 4.70 0.53 16.71
N LYS A 37 4.44 -0.47 17.56
CA LYS A 37 5.47 -1.21 18.33
C LYS A 37 6.58 -1.75 17.44
N PHE A 38 6.24 -2.36 16.31
CA PHE A 38 7.21 -2.87 15.34
C PHE A 38 8.07 -1.76 14.74
N SER A 39 7.46 -0.63 14.36
CA SER A 39 8.20 0.51 13.82
C SER A 39 9.15 1.12 14.86
N GLN A 40 8.73 1.20 16.13
CA GLN A 40 9.59 1.67 17.22
C GLN A 40 10.76 0.73 17.49
N GLN A 41 10.55 -0.59 17.44
CA GLN A 41 11.64 -1.57 17.59
C GLN A 41 12.68 -1.45 16.47
N ILE A 42 12.23 -1.34 15.21
CA ILE A 42 13.12 -1.12 14.07
C ILE A 42 13.92 0.17 14.25
N LEU A 43 13.25 1.27 14.61
CA LEU A 43 13.93 2.55 14.86
C LEU A 43 14.93 2.46 16.02
N ALA A 44 14.60 1.73 17.09
CA ALA A 44 15.51 1.53 18.22
C ALA A 44 16.78 0.78 17.80
N GLN A 45 16.66 -0.27 16.99
CA GLN A 45 17.82 -1.01 16.46
C GLN A 45 18.70 -0.16 15.54
N TYR A 46 18.10 0.67 14.69
CA TYR A 46 18.87 1.57 13.82
C TYR A 46 19.57 2.68 14.61
N ARG A 47 18.93 3.19 15.67
CA ARG A 47 19.52 4.20 16.57
C ARG A 47 20.67 3.63 17.39
N SER A 48 20.54 2.43 17.95
CA SER A 48 21.61 1.81 18.75
C SER A 48 22.86 1.52 17.93
N ARG A 49 22.70 1.19 16.64
CA ARG A 49 23.79 0.87 15.71
C ARG A 49 24.32 2.09 14.92
N GLN A 50 23.83 3.30 15.19
CA GLN A 50 24.16 4.50 14.40
C GLN A 50 25.63 4.92 14.52
N HIS A 51 26.26 4.64 15.65
CA HIS A 51 27.64 5.04 15.97
C HIS A 51 28.65 3.91 15.77
N GLU A 52 28.24 2.81 15.13
CA GLU A 52 29.11 1.68 14.85
C GLU A 52 30.12 2.02 13.75
N ASN A 53 31.41 1.85 14.06
CA ASN A 53 32.52 2.18 13.15
C ASN A 53 33.21 0.95 12.54
N ASP A 54 32.92 -0.25 13.05
CA ASP A 54 33.49 -1.49 12.52
C ASP A 54 32.84 -1.85 11.16
N ARG A 55 33.68 -1.92 10.13
CA ARG A 55 33.26 -2.23 8.76
C ARG A 55 32.64 -3.62 8.62
N ALA A 56 33.12 -4.61 9.38
CA ALA A 56 32.57 -5.97 9.31
C ALA A 56 31.15 -6.00 9.88
N LYS A 57 30.96 -5.42 11.06
CA LYS A 57 29.65 -5.30 11.72
C LYS A 57 28.66 -4.48 10.91
N MET A 58 29.09 -3.33 10.35
CA MET A 58 28.25 -2.52 9.48
C MET A 58 27.74 -3.30 8.26
N ARG A 59 28.58 -4.16 7.65
CA ARG A 59 28.15 -5.02 6.55
C ARG A 59 27.13 -6.05 7.01
N ALA A 60 27.38 -6.71 8.14
CA ALA A 60 26.46 -7.69 8.71
C ALA A 60 25.09 -7.08 9.01
N PHE A 61 25.03 -5.91 9.68
CA PHE A 61 23.77 -5.24 9.99
C PHE A 61 22.99 -4.80 8.75
N ARG A 62 23.68 -4.46 7.66
CA ARG A 62 23.03 -4.09 6.41
C ARG A 62 22.49 -5.30 5.65
N ALA A 63 23.23 -6.41 5.67
CA ALA A 63 22.74 -7.68 5.13
C ALA A 63 21.48 -8.11 5.91
N GLU A 64 21.57 -8.12 7.25
CA GLU A 64 20.45 -8.43 8.14
C GLU A 64 19.22 -7.54 7.85
N ALA A 65 19.40 -6.23 7.70
CA ALA A 65 18.30 -5.33 7.36
C ALA A 65 17.67 -5.61 5.97
N SER A 66 18.48 -6.06 5.01
CA SER A 66 18.01 -6.40 3.65
C SER A 66 17.25 -7.73 3.67
N ASP A 67 17.74 -8.71 4.44
CA ASP A 67 17.09 -10.01 4.62
C ASP A 67 15.73 -9.86 5.29
N TYR A 68 15.64 -9.03 6.35
CA TYR A 68 14.35 -8.71 6.97
C TYR A 68 13.39 -8.00 6.02
N LEU A 69 13.89 -7.10 5.19
CA LEU A 69 13.06 -6.42 4.20
C LEU A 69 12.49 -7.42 3.18
N MET A 70 13.34 -8.30 2.66
CA MET A 70 12.93 -9.34 1.71
C MET A 70 11.90 -10.28 2.34
N LEU A 71 12.12 -10.71 3.58
CA LEU A 71 11.18 -11.56 4.31
C LEU A 71 9.82 -10.87 4.50
N LEU A 72 9.82 -9.62 4.94
CA LEU A 72 8.58 -8.87 5.15
C LEU A 72 7.81 -8.65 3.84
N GLN A 73 8.51 -8.32 2.75
CA GLN A 73 7.92 -8.18 1.42
C GLN A 73 7.33 -9.51 0.92
N GLY A 74 8.05 -10.61 1.08
CA GLY A 74 7.55 -11.94 0.69
C GLY A 74 6.25 -12.32 1.43
N VAL A 75 6.13 -11.97 2.72
CA VAL A 75 4.88 -12.23 3.44
C VAL A 75 3.75 -11.29 3.00
N GLU A 76 4.04 -10.04 2.64
CA GLU A 76 3.02 -9.16 2.05
C GLU A 76 2.53 -9.68 0.69
N GLU A 77 3.45 -10.15 -0.15
CA GLU A 77 3.12 -10.76 -1.44
C GLU A 77 2.28 -12.02 -1.27
N GLN A 78 2.63 -12.91 -0.33
CA GLN A 78 1.80 -14.09 -0.01
C GLN A 78 0.39 -13.70 0.44
N ARG A 79 0.26 -12.68 1.28
CA ARG A 79 -1.07 -12.19 1.69
C ARG A 79 -1.85 -11.61 0.53
N TYR A 80 -1.17 -10.89 -0.36
CA TYR A 80 -1.79 -10.37 -1.57
C TYR A 80 -2.28 -11.52 -2.45
N LEU A 81 -1.44 -12.51 -2.76
CA LEU A 81 -1.80 -13.69 -3.55
C LEU A 81 -2.95 -14.47 -2.91
N TRP A 82 -2.95 -14.67 -1.59
CA TRP A 82 -4.10 -15.30 -0.91
C TRP A 82 -5.37 -14.47 -1.00
N ALA A 83 -5.29 -13.14 -0.96
CA ALA A 83 -6.44 -12.29 -1.19
C ALA A 83 -6.95 -12.40 -2.64
N LEU A 84 -6.04 -12.54 -3.61
CA LEU A 84 -6.38 -12.80 -5.02
C LEU A 84 -7.11 -14.14 -5.16
N ASP A 85 -6.53 -15.21 -4.60
CA ASP A 85 -7.09 -16.56 -4.62
C ASP A 85 -8.45 -16.63 -3.91
N ALA A 86 -8.62 -15.85 -2.83
CA ALA A 86 -9.90 -15.69 -2.14
C ALA A 86 -10.94 -14.85 -2.94
N GLY A 87 -10.57 -14.33 -4.12
CA GLY A 87 -11.46 -13.58 -4.99
C GLY A 87 -11.68 -12.12 -4.59
N VAL A 88 -10.82 -11.55 -3.74
CA VAL A 88 -10.96 -10.17 -3.22
C VAL A 88 -10.78 -9.10 -4.32
N GLU A 89 -10.22 -9.46 -5.49
CA GLU A 89 -10.16 -8.56 -6.65
C GLU A 89 -11.53 -8.08 -7.10
N LYS A 90 -12.54 -8.94 -6.99
CA LYS A 90 -13.93 -8.59 -7.26
C LYS A 90 -14.56 -8.09 -5.97
N LYS A 91 -14.25 -6.85 -5.59
CA LYS A 91 -15.16 -6.08 -4.72
C LYS A 91 -16.44 -5.83 -5.52
N LEU A 92 -17.29 -6.85 -5.59
CA LEU A 92 -18.61 -6.75 -6.18
C LEU A 92 -19.31 -5.60 -5.44
N THR A 93 -19.69 -4.58 -6.18
CA THR A 93 -20.53 -3.52 -5.65
C THR A 93 -21.80 -4.16 -5.10
N GLY A 94 -22.41 -3.57 -4.06
CA GLY A 94 -23.59 -4.18 -3.42
C GLY A 94 -24.70 -4.55 -4.41
N GLN A 95 -24.79 -3.84 -5.53
CA GLN A 95 -25.71 -4.15 -6.63
C GLN A 95 -25.29 -5.36 -7.46
N GLU A 96 -24.00 -5.55 -7.75
CA GLU A 96 -23.52 -6.75 -8.44
C GLU A 96 -23.71 -8.01 -7.59
N ILE A 97 -23.60 -7.90 -6.26
CA ILE A 97 -23.93 -8.99 -5.34
C ILE A 97 -25.42 -9.34 -5.42
N VAL A 98 -26.30 -8.33 -5.39
CA VAL A 98 -27.75 -8.53 -5.50
C VAL A 98 -28.11 -9.11 -6.87
N ASN A 99 -27.51 -8.61 -7.95
CA ASN A 99 -27.76 -9.10 -9.31
C ASN A 99 -27.24 -10.52 -9.51
N ALA A 100 -26.05 -10.86 -8.99
CA ALA A 100 -25.52 -12.22 -9.02
C ALA A 100 -26.38 -13.18 -8.20
N SER A 101 -26.88 -12.74 -7.04
CA SER A 101 -27.77 -13.52 -6.19
C SER A 101 -29.14 -13.74 -6.85
N ALA A 102 -29.73 -12.70 -7.44
CA ALA A 102 -30.99 -12.79 -8.17
C ALA A 102 -30.90 -13.76 -9.36
N ARG A 103 -29.83 -13.65 -10.16
CA ARG A 103 -29.56 -14.57 -11.29
C ARG A 103 -29.39 -16.02 -10.83
N ARG A 104 -28.77 -16.29 -9.67
CA ARG A 104 -28.64 -17.65 -9.12
C ARG A 104 -29.98 -18.28 -8.73
N VAL A 105 -30.97 -17.46 -8.38
CA VAL A 105 -32.31 -17.91 -7.98
C VAL A 105 -33.30 -17.82 -9.17
N GLY A 106 -32.81 -17.50 -10.38
CA GLY A 106 -33.64 -17.39 -11.58
C GLY A 106 -34.51 -16.13 -11.63
N LEU A 107 -34.21 -15.12 -10.81
CA LEU A 107 -34.87 -13.82 -10.82
C LEU A 107 -34.14 -12.85 -11.76
N GLU A 108 -34.85 -12.35 -12.77
CA GLU A 108 -34.36 -11.25 -13.61
C GLU A 108 -34.46 -9.93 -12.86
N VAL A 109 -33.34 -9.22 -12.74
CA VAL A 109 -33.33 -7.86 -12.15
C VAL A 109 -33.72 -6.86 -13.25
N PRO A 110 -34.79 -6.06 -13.07
CA PRO A 110 -35.23 -5.10 -14.08
C PRO A 110 -34.16 -4.06 -14.43
N GLU A 111 -33.94 -3.83 -15.74
CA GLU A 111 -32.96 -2.89 -16.31
C GLU A 111 -33.18 -1.42 -15.91
N MET A 112 -34.34 -1.09 -15.34
CA MET A 112 -34.73 0.23 -14.82
C MET A 112 -33.71 0.85 -13.84
N TYR A 113 -32.88 0.02 -13.18
CA TYR A 113 -31.81 0.51 -12.30
C TYR A 113 -30.53 0.91 -13.04
N ALA A 114 -30.27 0.39 -14.24
CA ALA A 114 -29.11 0.75 -15.06
C ALA A 114 -29.24 2.16 -15.64
N GLU A 115 -30.44 2.53 -16.13
CA GLU A 115 -30.70 3.88 -16.66
C GLU A 115 -30.56 4.96 -15.58
N LYS A 116 -31.09 4.72 -14.37
CA LYS A 116 -30.95 5.65 -13.24
C LYS A 116 -29.49 5.86 -12.82
N GLN A 117 -28.64 4.86 -13.00
CA GLN A 117 -27.21 4.96 -12.69
C GLN A 117 -26.44 5.73 -13.77
N ALA A 118 -26.68 5.43 -15.04
CA ALA A 118 -26.08 6.18 -16.15
C ALA A 118 -26.40 7.69 -16.05
N VAL A 119 -27.64 8.03 -15.67
CA VAL A 119 -28.04 9.42 -15.42
C VAL A 119 -27.31 10.03 -14.21
N ARG A 120 -27.11 9.27 -13.12
CA ARG A 120 -26.38 9.75 -11.94
C ARG A 120 -24.89 9.94 -12.22
N GLU A 121 -24.25 9.08 -13.00
CA GLU A 121 -22.85 9.20 -13.39
C GLU A 121 -22.60 10.37 -14.35
N ARG A 122 -23.50 10.59 -15.31
CA ARG A 122 -23.49 11.78 -16.17
C ARG A 122 -23.63 13.08 -15.35
N LYS A 123 -24.50 13.09 -14.33
CA LYS A 123 -24.65 14.24 -13.43
C LYS A 123 -23.39 14.48 -12.58
N LYS A 124 -22.75 13.42 -12.06
CA LYS A 124 -21.51 13.54 -11.28
C LYS A 124 -20.33 14.04 -12.11
N THR A 125 -20.15 13.51 -13.31
CA THR A 125 -19.07 13.93 -14.23
C THR A 125 -19.25 15.39 -14.67
N ALA A 126 -20.48 15.80 -14.98
CA ALA A 126 -20.80 17.20 -15.29
C ALA A 126 -20.49 18.13 -14.09
N LYS A 127 -20.86 17.72 -12.86
CA LYS A 127 -20.57 18.50 -11.65
C LYS A 127 -19.06 18.62 -11.40
N ASN A 128 -18.30 17.53 -11.54
CA ASN A 128 -16.85 17.54 -11.37
C ASN A 128 -16.14 18.41 -12.43
N LEU A 129 -16.64 18.44 -13.67
CA LEU A 129 -16.12 19.33 -14.72
C LEU A 129 -16.43 20.80 -14.42
N ALA A 130 -17.63 21.09 -13.91
CA ALA A 130 -18.00 22.44 -13.47
C ALA A 130 -17.13 22.90 -12.28
N ASP A 131 -16.92 22.03 -11.29
CA ASP A 131 -16.08 22.31 -10.12
C ASP A 131 -14.60 22.51 -10.50
N LYS A 132 -14.10 21.78 -11.51
CA LYS A 132 -12.76 22.01 -12.08
C LYS A 132 -12.65 23.38 -12.75
N ARG A 133 -13.62 23.73 -13.62
CA ARG A 133 -13.65 25.03 -14.29
C ARG A 133 -13.77 26.20 -13.30
N ALA A 134 -14.55 26.02 -12.23
CA ALA A 134 -14.68 27.02 -11.17
C ALA A 134 -13.35 27.20 -10.38
N LYS A 135 -12.63 26.11 -10.11
CA LYS A 135 -11.31 26.18 -9.46
C LYS A 135 -10.24 26.82 -10.35
N GLU A 136 -10.25 26.53 -11.66
CA GLU A 136 -9.34 27.14 -12.62
C GLU A 136 -9.60 28.64 -12.78
N ALA A 137 -10.87 29.06 -12.80
CA ALA A 137 -11.24 30.48 -12.82
C ALA A 137 -10.85 31.23 -11.53
N ALA A 138 -10.93 30.57 -10.37
CA ALA A 138 -10.54 31.15 -9.08
C ALA A 138 -9.00 31.20 -8.87
N ALA A 139 -8.23 30.40 -9.60
CA ALA A 139 -6.77 30.38 -9.53
C ALA A 139 -6.09 31.32 -10.55
N GLY A 140 -6.87 31.93 -11.46
CA GLY A 140 -6.42 32.87 -12.49
C GLY A 140 -6.62 34.35 -12.16
N GLN A 141 -7.04 34.68 -10.93
CA GLN A 141 -7.06 36.03 -10.35
C GLN A 141 -5.95 36.15 -9.31
#